data_AF-A0A7X0Y5D7-F1
#
_entry.id   AF-A0A7X0Y5D7-F1
#
_cell.length_a   1.000
_cell.length_b   1.000
_cell.length_c   1.000
_cell.angle_alpha   90.00
_cell.angle_beta   90.00
_cell.angle_gamma   90.00
#
_symmetry.space_group_name_H-M   'P 1'
#
loop_
_entity.id
_entity.type
_entity.pdbx_description
1 polymer ?
#
loop_
_entity_poly.entity_id
_entity_poly.type
_entity_poly.pdbx_seq_one_letter_code
_entity_poly.pdbx_strand_id
1 'polypeptide(L)'
;MGGFGVINYALLDEKRAVFGAISAVLSYPEKRFINDRFLLLETFQNPKTLELITAFWEEISALTFGEITETYVDTFDFNKKTTLYMTFYKFEDARERGQMLAKLKVLYEMFGLLPDDAELTDYLPLTLEFIDAGDWYLDARSGDSMELLIGVIEDGSYHLLQALEEAGNPYRFVIEAMRNELRVCVKQGEEKQHVE
;
A
#
# COMPACT_ATOMS: atom_id res chain seq x y z
N MET A 1 15.76 11.99 13.74
CA MET A 1 14.74 10.99 14.06
C MET A 1 13.42 11.73 14.20
N GLY A 2 12.68 11.86 13.09
CA GLY A 2 11.30 12.33 13.17
C GLY A 2 10.50 11.26 13.88
N GLY A 3 9.73 11.62 14.89
CA GLY A 3 8.87 10.66 15.58
C GLY A 3 7.86 10.11 14.59
N PHE A 4 7.79 8.79 14.46
CA PHE A 4 6.68 8.15 13.77
C PHE A 4 5.40 8.51 14.51
N GLY A 5 4.34 8.78 13.75
CA GLY A 5 3.03 9.02 14.35
C GLY A 5 2.53 7.76 15.06
N VAL A 6 1.72 7.93 16.11
CA VAL A 6 1.20 6.79 16.87
C VAL A 6 0.11 6.11 16.04
N ILE A 7 0.28 4.82 15.73
CA ILE A 7 -0.70 4.04 14.97
C ILE A 7 -1.97 3.85 15.81
N ASN A 8 -3.12 4.20 15.25
CA ASN A 8 -4.44 3.90 15.77
C ASN A 8 -4.88 2.51 15.27
N TYR A 9 -4.45 1.47 16.00
CA TYR A 9 -4.72 0.06 15.65
C TYR A 9 -6.21 -0.26 15.51
N ALA A 10 -7.08 0.33 16.32
CA ALA A 10 -8.53 0.10 16.23
C ALA A 10 -9.10 0.62 14.91
N LEU A 11 -8.67 1.81 14.46
CA LEU A 11 -9.10 2.38 13.19
C LEU A 11 -8.46 1.66 12.00
N LEU A 12 -7.21 1.19 12.13
CA LEU A 12 -6.56 0.37 11.11
C LEU A 12 -7.31 -0.95 10.89
N ASP A 13 -7.80 -1.59 11.97
CA ASP A 13 -8.55 -2.85 11.91
C ASP A 13 -9.94 -2.63 11.30
N GLU A 14 -10.63 -1.55 11.69
CA GLU A 14 -11.90 -1.14 11.07
C GLU A 14 -11.76 -0.94 9.54
N LYS A 15 -10.58 -0.51 9.08
CA LYS A 15 -10.29 -0.22 7.68
C LYS A 15 -9.59 -1.35 6.92
N ARG A 16 -9.35 -2.50 7.54
CA ARG A 16 -8.54 -3.59 6.95
C ARG A 16 -9.03 -4.03 5.56
N ALA A 17 -10.36 -4.11 5.38
CA ALA A 17 -10.98 -4.46 4.09
C ALA A 17 -10.70 -3.43 2.99
N VAL A 18 -10.53 -2.15 3.33
CA VAL A 18 -10.15 -1.09 2.39
C VAL A 18 -8.74 -1.36 1.83
N PHE A 19 -7.80 -1.77 2.68
CA PHE A 19 -6.45 -2.13 2.25
C PHE A 19 -6.45 -3.42 1.42
N GLY A 20 -7.28 -4.41 1.77
CA GLY A 20 -7.50 -5.60 0.95
C GLY A 20 -8.04 -5.26 -0.45
N ALA A 21 -9.04 -4.37 -0.54
CA ALA A 21 -9.58 -3.91 -1.82
C ALA A 21 -8.54 -3.17 -2.66
N ILE A 22 -7.71 -2.31 -2.04
CA ILE A 22 -6.61 -1.62 -2.74
C ILE A 22 -5.54 -2.61 -3.19
N SER A 23 -5.21 -3.62 -2.37
CA SER A 23 -4.31 -4.71 -2.76
C SER A 23 -4.79 -5.40 -4.02
N ALA A 24 -6.09 -5.74 -4.09
CA ALA A 24 -6.70 -6.35 -5.26
C ALA A 24 -6.60 -5.46 -6.52
N VAL A 25 -6.74 -4.14 -6.36
CA VAL A 25 -6.60 -3.17 -7.48
C VAL A 25 -5.13 -3.05 -7.96
N LEU A 26 -4.17 -3.15 -7.05
CA LEU A 26 -2.72 -3.05 -7.34
C LEU A 26 -2.08 -4.38 -7.77
N SER A 27 -2.81 -5.48 -7.64
CA SER A 27 -2.37 -6.80 -8.11
C SER A 27 -2.48 -6.91 -9.63
N TYR A 28 -1.74 -7.84 -10.22
CA TYR A 28 -1.77 -8.05 -11.66
C TYR A 28 -3.21 -8.27 -12.16
N PRO A 29 -3.67 -7.52 -13.19
CA PRO A 29 -5.07 -7.55 -13.59
C PRO A 29 -5.45 -8.89 -14.23
N GLU A 30 -6.39 -9.60 -13.60
CA GLU A 30 -7.01 -10.80 -14.17
C GLU A 30 -8.19 -10.46 -15.10
N LYS A 31 -8.66 -11.42 -15.90
CA LYS A 31 -9.78 -11.22 -16.85
C LYS A 31 -11.08 -10.66 -16.23
N ARG A 32 -11.26 -10.85 -14.93
CA ARG A 32 -12.41 -10.42 -14.14
C ARG A 32 -12.20 -9.07 -13.44
N PHE A 33 -11.00 -8.49 -13.51
CA PHE A 33 -10.63 -7.22 -12.89
C PHE A 33 -11.66 -6.11 -13.08
N ILE A 34 -12.13 -5.89 -14.31
CA ILE A 34 -13.14 -4.87 -14.62
C ILE A 34 -14.54 -5.25 -14.09
N ASN A 35 -14.88 -6.54 -14.07
CA ASN A 35 -16.18 -7.01 -13.60
C ASN A 35 -16.28 -6.92 -12.08
N ASP A 36 -15.18 -7.12 -11.37
CA ASP A 36 -15.10 -7.09 -9.91
C ASP A 36 -15.12 -5.66 -9.35
N ARG A 37 -15.00 -4.63 -10.22
CA ARG A 37 -14.99 -3.21 -9.81
C ARG A 37 -16.16 -2.81 -8.92
N PHE A 38 -17.37 -3.31 -9.21
CA PHE A 38 -18.58 -2.93 -8.46
C PHE A 38 -18.52 -3.44 -7.02
N LEU A 39 -18.03 -4.66 -6.83
CA LEU A 39 -17.83 -5.25 -5.52
C LEU A 39 -16.75 -4.50 -4.73
N LEU A 40 -15.65 -4.13 -5.40
CA LEU A 40 -14.58 -3.36 -4.77
C LEU A 40 -15.05 -1.96 -4.36
N LEU A 41 -15.82 -1.28 -5.20
CA LEU A 41 -16.33 0.06 -4.92
C LEU A 41 -17.20 0.14 -3.66
N GLU A 42 -17.96 -0.91 -3.34
CA GLU A 42 -18.78 -0.99 -2.12
C GLU A 42 -17.94 -0.95 -0.82
N THR A 43 -16.65 -1.27 -0.90
CA THR A 43 -15.75 -1.26 0.25
C THR A 43 -15.36 0.16 0.68
N PHE A 44 -15.36 1.13 -0.24
CA PHE A 44 -14.86 2.48 0.02
C PHE A 44 -15.97 3.40 0.57
N GLN A 45 -15.99 3.56 1.89
CA GLN A 45 -16.98 4.40 2.59
C GLN A 45 -16.57 5.89 2.66
N ASN A 46 -15.28 6.19 2.53
CA ASN A 46 -14.78 7.56 2.55
C ASN A 46 -15.02 8.24 1.19
N PRO A 47 -15.77 9.36 1.12
CA PRO A 47 -16.10 9.99 -0.15
C PRO A 47 -14.90 10.39 -1.00
N LYS A 48 -13.80 10.86 -0.38
CA LYS A 48 -12.59 11.25 -1.13
C LYS A 48 -11.88 10.04 -1.74
N THR A 49 -11.80 8.96 -0.97
CA THR A 49 -11.21 7.70 -1.42
C THR A 49 -12.05 7.09 -2.54
N LEU A 50 -13.38 7.12 -2.40
CA LEU A 50 -14.31 6.66 -3.43
C LEU A 50 -14.17 7.49 -4.73
N GLU A 51 -14.02 8.81 -4.63
CA GLU A 51 -13.79 9.69 -5.78
C GLU A 51 -12.51 9.31 -6.54
N LEU A 52 -11.40 9.13 -5.83
CA LEU A 52 -10.12 8.71 -6.43
C LEU A 52 -10.21 7.34 -7.09
N ILE A 53 -10.77 6.34 -6.41
CA ILE A 53 -10.91 4.99 -6.97
C ILE A 53 -11.87 5.00 -8.17
N THR A 54 -12.91 5.83 -8.15
CA THR A 54 -13.81 6.00 -9.30
C THR A 54 -13.06 6.60 -10.50
N ALA A 55 -12.24 7.63 -10.29
CA ALA A 55 -11.43 8.23 -11.35
C ALA A 55 -10.44 7.23 -11.98
N PHE A 56 -9.82 6.35 -11.18
CA PHE A 56 -9.01 5.25 -11.70
C PHE A 56 -9.81 4.34 -12.63
N TRP A 57 -11.00 3.91 -12.20
CA TRP A 57 -11.83 3.02 -13.01
C TRP A 57 -12.35 3.71 -14.27
N GLU A 58 -12.61 5.02 -14.24
CA GLU A 58 -12.99 5.79 -15.42
C GLU A 58 -11.87 5.82 -16.47
N GLU A 59 -10.62 6.07 -16.07
CA GLU A 59 -9.46 6.05 -16.98
C GLU A 59 -9.20 4.62 -17.53
N ILE A 60 -9.23 3.61 -16.66
CA ILE A 60 -8.93 2.22 -17.03
C ILE A 60 -10.04 1.56 -17.85
N SER A 61 -11.31 1.90 -17.61
CA SER A 61 -12.44 1.28 -18.34
C SER A 61 -12.51 1.70 -19.81
N ALA A 62 -11.75 2.71 -20.23
CA ALA A 62 -11.59 3.09 -21.63
C ALA A 62 -10.66 2.14 -22.41
N LEU A 63 -9.89 1.31 -21.71
CA LEU A 63 -8.90 0.40 -22.28
C LEU A 63 -9.46 -1.02 -22.47
N THR A 64 -8.95 -1.73 -23.47
CA THR A 64 -9.14 -3.18 -23.60
C THR A 64 -8.35 -3.92 -22.52
N PHE A 65 -8.74 -5.16 -22.20
CA PHE A 65 -8.00 -5.96 -21.20
C PHE A 65 -6.51 -6.10 -21.52
N GLY A 66 -6.14 -6.22 -22.81
CA GLY A 66 -4.73 -6.26 -23.22
C GLY A 66 -4.00 -4.96 -22.90
N GLU A 67 -4.60 -3.81 -23.24
CA GLU A 67 -4.04 -2.49 -22.91
C GLU A 67 -3.94 -2.25 -21.40
N ILE A 68 -4.88 -2.78 -20.60
CA ILE A 68 -4.80 -2.73 -19.13
C ILE A 68 -3.59 -3.53 -18.64
N THR A 69 -3.40 -4.76 -19.12
CA THR A 69 -2.25 -5.59 -18.75
C THR A 69 -0.93 -4.97 -19.19
N GLU A 70 -0.87 -4.38 -20.38
CA GLU A 70 0.30 -3.67 -20.90
C GLU A 70 0.61 -2.44 -20.05
N THR A 71 -0.41 -1.62 -19.76
CA THR A 71 -0.29 -0.46 -18.87
C THR A 71 0.24 -0.87 -17.50
N TYR A 72 -0.25 -1.97 -16.92
CA TYR A 72 0.23 -2.47 -15.63
C TYR A 72 1.73 -2.82 -15.68
N VAL A 73 2.13 -3.66 -16.64
CA VAL A 73 3.50 -4.15 -16.78
C VAL A 73 4.47 -3.01 -17.06
N ASP A 74 4.11 -2.09 -17.97
CA ASP A 74 4.92 -0.90 -18.28
C ASP A 74 5.07 0.03 -17.06
N THR A 75 4.04 0.08 -16.21
CA THR A 75 4.06 0.88 -14.99
C THR A 75 4.93 0.25 -13.91
N PHE A 76 4.75 -1.04 -13.61
CA PHE A 76 5.27 -1.62 -12.37
C PHE A 76 6.50 -2.52 -12.55
N ASP A 77 6.63 -3.20 -13.69
CA ASP A 77 7.63 -4.25 -13.87
C ASP A 77 8.92 -3.72 -14.51
N PHE A 78 8.80 -2.79 -15.46
CA PHE A 78 9.94 -2.28 -16.22
C PHE A 78 10.51 -0.96 -15.70
N ASN A 79 9.82 -0.29 -14.76
CA ASN A 79 10.22 1.03 -14.29
C ASN A 79 10.57 1.04 -12.79
N LYS A 80 11.86 1.22 -12.52
CA LYS A 80 12.44 1.31 -11.18
C LYS A 80 11.82 2.41 -10.29
N LYS A 81 11.30 3.49 -10.88
CA LYS A 81 10.70 4.60 -10.12
C LYS A 81 9.28 4.31 -9.66
N THR A 82 8.57 3.48 -10.40
CA THR A 82 7.16 3.18 -10.16
C THR A 82 6.94 1.75 -9.70
N THR A 83 8.00 1.00 -9.39
CA THR A 83 7.89 -0.36 -8.86
C THR A 83 7.09 -0.44 -7.55
N LEU A 84 6.39 -1.56 -7.35
CA LEU A 84 5.61 -1.84 -6.13
C LEU A 84 6.45 -2.36 -4.95
N TYR A 85 7.76 -2.48 -5.09
CA TYR A 85 8.66 -2.86 -3.99
C TYR A 85 9.05 -1.63 -3.14
N MET A 86 8.39 -1.45 -2.00
CA MET A 86 8.38 -0.21 -1.22
C MET A 86 9.72 0.18 -0.61
N THR A 87 10.70 -0.73 -0.55
CA THR A 87 12.05 -0.42 -0.06
C THR A 87 13.01 -0.06 -1.21
N PHE A 88 12.62 -0.32 -2.46
CA PHE A 88 13.51 -0.21 -3.62
C PHE A 88 13.94 1.24 -3.90
N TYR A 89 13.05 2.22 -3.72
CA TYR A 89 13.34 3.64 -3.98
C TYR A 89 14.59 4.16 -3.24
N LYS A 90 14.88 3.59 -2.06
CA LYS A 90 15.98 4.02 -1.18
C LYS A 90 17.21 3.15 -1.29
N PHE A 91 17.01 1.84 -1.40
CA PHE A 91 18.09 0.88 -1.27
C PHE A 91 18.50 0.24 -2.60
N GLU A 92 17.66 0.27 -3.63
CA GLU A 92 17.87 -0.46 -4.88
C GLU A 92 18.33 -1.91 -4.62
N ASP A 93 19.53 -2.29 -5.07
CA ASP A 93 20.13 -3.62 -4.88
C ASP A 93 21.13 -3.67 -3.71
N ALA A 94 21.11 -2.67 -2.81
CA ALA A 94 22.04 -2.60 -1.69
C ALA A 94 21.79 -3.68 -0.63
N ARG A 95 22.86 -4.06 0.10
CA ARG A 95 22.80 -5.08 1.15
C ARG A 95 21.81 -4.72 2.26
N GLU A 96 21.66 -3.44 2.53
CA GLU A 96 20.71 -2.86 3.48
C GLU A 96 19.26 -3.20 3.14
N ARG A 97 18.93 -3.33 1.84
CA ARG A 97 17.60 -3.81 1.40
C ARG A 97 17.34 -5.21 1.93
N GLY A 98 18.30 -6.13 1.77
CA GLY A 98 18.18 -7.50 2.26
C GLY A 98 17.94 -7.56 3.77
N GLN A 99 18.54 -6.66 4.55
CA GLN A 99 18.29 -6.55 5.99
C GLN A 99 16.87 -6.06 6.30
N MET A 100 16.35 -5.13 5.50
CA MET A 100 14.97 -4.66 5.64
C MET A 100 13.97 -5.77 5.31
N LEU A 101 14.18 -6.49 4.20
CA LEU A 101 13.35 -7.64 3.81
C LEU A 101 13.34 -8.73 4.88
N ALA A 102 14.51 -9.04 5.48
CA ALA A 102 14.58 -10.01 6.58
C ALA A 102 13.76 -9.58 7.80
N LYS A 103 13.75 -8.29 8.15
CA LYS A 103 12.92 -7.76 9.26
C LYS A 103 11.43 -7.87 8.95
N LEU A 104 11.03 -7.52 7.73
CA LEU A 104 9.64 -7.67 7.28
C LEU A 104 9.23 -9.15 7.26
N LYS A 105 10.10 -10.08 6.83
CA LYS A 105 9.80 -11.51 6.91
C LYS A 105 9.52 -11.98 8.34
N VAL A 106 10.36 -11.61 9.30
CA VAL A 106 10.13 -11.92 10.72
C VAL A 106 8.79 -11.33 11.21
N LEU A 107 8.46 -10.12 10.78
CA LEU A 107 7.16 -9.51 11.08
C LEU A 107 6.01 -10.39 10.59
N TYR A 108 6.02 -10.82 9.34
CA TYR A 108 4.94 -11.65 8.79
C TYR A 108 4.80 -12.97 9.56
N GLU A 109 5.94 -13.62 9.84
CA GLU A 109 6.00 -14.87 10.61
C GLU A 109 5.45 -14.70 12.04
N MET A 110 5.69 -13.56 12.69
CA MET A 110 5.15 -13.26 14.02
C MET A 110 3.62 -13.28 14.07
N PHE A 111 2.97 -12.93 12.96
CA PHE A 111 1.51 -12.89 12.85
C PHE A 111 0.95 -14.08 12.08
N GLY A 112 1.71 -15.18 11.99
CA GLY A 112 1.24 -16.46 11.45
C GLY A 112 1.10 -16.48 9.92
N LEU A 113 1.61 -15.47 9.22
CA LEU A 113 1.62 -15.41 7.77
C LEU A 113 2.99 -15.87 7.26
N LEU A 114 2.98 -16.91 6.42
CA LEU A 114 4.16 -17.37 5.71
C LEU A 114 4.07 -16.81 4.29
N PRO A 115 4.76 -15.70 3.97
CA PRO A 115 4.81 -15.22 2.61
C PRO A 115 5.42 -16.32 1.73
N ASP A 116 4.80 -16.57 0.58
CA ASP A 116 5.40 -17.45 -0.43
C ASP A 116 6.76 -16.90 -0.84
N ASP A 117 7.73 -17.77 -1.13
CA ASP A 117 9.08 -17.36 -1.54
C ASP A 117 9.08 -16.71 -2.95
N ALA A 118 7.93 -16.67 -3.63
CA ALA A 118 7.74 -16.04 -4.94
C ALA A 118 7.76 -14.50 -4.89
N GLU A 119 7.29 -13.87 -3.81
CA GLU A 119 7.22 -12.40 -3.69
C GLU A 119 8.02 -11.89 -2.50
N LEU A 120 8.68 -10.74 -2.69
CA LEU A 120 9.41 -10.09 -1.62
C LEU A 120 8.45 -9.43 -0.62
N THR A 121 8.81 -9.43 0.66
CA THR A 121 7.96 -8.95 1.76
C THR A 121 7.70 -7.44 1.77
N ASP A 122 8.34 -6.69 0.87
CA ASP A 122 8.08 -5.26 0.64
C ASP A 122 7.23 -4.98 -0.61
N TYR A 123 6.73 -6.02 -1.28
CA TYR A 123 5.76 -5.89 -2.36
C TYR A 123 4.45 -5.31 -1.82
N LEU A 124 4.05 -4.14 -2.32
CA LEU A 124 2.96 -3.36 -1.75
C LEU A 124 1.63 -4.15 -1.66
N PRO A 125 1.14 -4.84 -2.71
CA PRO A 125 -0.08 -5.65 -2.59
C PRO A 125 -0.01 -6.71 -1.47
N LEU A 126 1.12 -7.40 -1.35
CA LEU A 126 1.35 -8.37 -0.27
C LEU A 126 1.31 -7.70 1.11
N THR A 127 1.90 -6.50 1.25
CA THR A 127 1.86 -5.75 2.52
C THR A 127 0.46 -5.28 2.90
N LEU A 128 -0.37 -4.94 1.92
CA LEU A 128 -1.75 -4.51 2.13
C LEU A 128 -2.66 -5.69 2.44
N GLU A 129 -2.44 -6.84 1.80
CA GLU A 129 -3.11 -8.10 2.13
C GLU A 129 -2.76 -8.55 3.56
N PHE A 130 -1.50 -8.36 3.98
CA PHE A 130 -1.10 -8.58 5.37
C PHE A 130 -1.88 -7.70 6.35
N ILE A 131 -2.16 -6.43 6.01
CA ILE A 131 -2.99 -5.54 6.85
C ILE A 131 -4.43 -6.04 6.91
N ASP A 132 -4.98 -6.54 5.81
CA ASP A 132 -6.35 -7.07 5.73
C ASP A 132 -6.54 -8.39 6.50
N ALA A 133 -5.65 -9.35 6.29
CA ALA A 133 -5.80 -10.73 6.76
C ALA A 133 -5.05 -11.04 8.06
N GLY A 134 -4.11 -10.20 8.49
CA GLY A 134 -3.28 -10.47 9.65
C GLY A 134 -3.99 -10.23 10.99
N ASP A 135 -3.76 -11.12 11.96
CA ASP A 135 -4.24 -10.97 13.34
C ASP A 135 -3.36 -10.01 14.18
N TRP A 136 -2.81 -8.97 13.54
CA TRP A 136 -1.82 -8.08 14.16
C TRP A 136 -2.36 -7.28 15.34
N TYR A 137 -3.68 -7.05 15.40
CA TYR A 137 -4.37 -6.34 16.48
C TYR A 137 -4.55 -7.19 17.76
N LEU A 138 -4.36 -8.51 17.68
CA LEU A 138 -4.49 -9.43 18.81
C LEU A 138 -3.17 -9.64 19.58
N ASP A 139 -2.04 -9.24 18.99
CA ASP A 139 -0.71 -9.44 19.58
C ASP A 139 -0.17 -8.16 20.21
N ALA A 140 0.13 -8.19 21.51
CA ALA A 140 0.72 -7.07 22.24
C ALA A 140 2.13 -6.69 21.76
N ARG A 141 2.80 -7.56 20.96
CA ARG A 141 4.12 -7.32 20.36
C ARG A 141 4.04 -6.55 19.03
N SER A 142 2.85 -6.12 18.62
CA SER A 142 2.61 -5.47 17.33
C SER A 142 3.22 -4.08 17.18
N GLY A 143 3.55 -3.39 18.29
CA GLY A 143 4.07 -2.02 18.32
C GLY A 143 5.17 -1.72 17.29
N ASP A 144 6.41 -2.08 17.62
CA ASP A 144 7.59 -1.75 16.78
C ASP A 144 7.52 -2.39 15.38
N SER A 145 6.89 -3.56 15.28
CA SER A 145 6.75 -4.28 14.01
C SER A 145 5.82 -3.54 13.05
N MET A 146 4.62 -3.16 13.49
CA MET A 146 3.68 -2.43 12.64
C MET A 146 4.18 -1.03 12.32
N GLU A 147 4.87 -0.36 13.25
CA GLU A 147 5.55 0.91 12.97
C GLU A 147 6.56 0.79 11.81
N LEU A 148 7.34 -0.29 11.77
CA LEU A 148 8.25 -0.57 10.66
C LEU A 148 7.49 -0.74 9.33
N LEU A 149 6.45 -1.57 9.31
CA LEU A 149 5.66 -1.85 8.10
C LEU A 149 5.03 -0.57 7.54
N ILE A 150 4.36 0.19 8.40
CA ILE A 150 3.69 1.45 8.04
C ILE A 150 4.72 2.47 7.56
N GLY A 151 5.89 2.57 8.20
CA GLY A 151 6.98 3.43 7.75
C GLY A 151 7.51 3.06 6.35
N VAL A 152 7.64 1.76 6.06
CA VAL A 152 8.02 1.27 4.72
C VAL A 152 6.97 1.65 3.67
N ILE A 153 5.68 1.45 3.97
CA ILE A 153 4.59 1.81 3.05
C ILE A 153 4.56 3.32 2.83
N GLU A 154 4.61 4.14 3.88
CA GLU A 154 4.58 5.60 3.80
C GLU A 154 5.74 6.16 2.99
N ASP A 155 6.97 5.70 3.21
CA ASP A 155 8.11 6.23 2.47
C ASP A 155 8.10 5.76 1.00
N GLY A 156 7.90 4.46 0.75
CA GLY A 156 7.93 3.88 -0.59
C GLY A 156 6.80 4.42 -1.47
N SER A 157 5.58 4.46 -0.94
CA SER A 157 4.42 4.93 -1.70
C SER A 157 4.44 6.44 -1.97
N TYR A 158 5.24 7.22 -1.21
CA TYR A 158 5.39 8.65 -1.46
C TYR A 158 6.14 8.87 -2.77
N HIS A 159 7.30 8.21 -2.90
CA HIS A 159 8.10 8.27 -4.13
C HIS A 159 7.39 7.67 -5.33
N LEU A 160 6.67 6.56 -5.11
CA LEU A 160 5.81 5.97 -6.14
C LEU A 160 4.74 6.95 -6.63
N LEU A 161 4.01 7.60 -5.72
CA LEU A 161 2.97 8.57 -6.08
C LEU A 161 3.54 9.72 -6.92
N GLN A 162 4.68 10.30 -6.49
CA GLN A 162 5.32 11.38 -7.25
C GLN A 162 5.69 10.94 -8.68
N ALA A 163 6.25 9.74 -8.84
CA ALA A 163 6.60 9.23 -10.17
C ALA A 163 5.37 8.94 -11.05
N LEU A 164 4.27 8.47 -10.47
CA LEU A 164 3.01 8.24 -11.19
C LEU A 164 2.32 9.56 -11.59
N GLU A 165 2.37 10.58 -10.74
CA GLU A 165 1.87 11.93 -11.04
C GLU A 165 2.66 12.56 -12.19
N GLU A 166 4.00 12.50 -12.14
CA GLU A 166 4.87 12.98 -13.22
C GLU A 166 4.57 12.29 -14.56
N ALA A 167 4.23 11.00 -14.52
CA ALA A 167 3.89 10.22 -15.70
C ALA A 167 2.43 10.39 -16.17
N GLY A 168 1.57 11.08 -15.40
CA GLY A 168 0.13 11.15 -15.67
C GLY A 168 -0.55 9.77 -15.64
N ASN A 169 -0.02 8.84 -14.84
CA ASN A 169 -0.44 7.44 -14.84
C ASN A 169 -1.72 7.23 -14.00
N PRO A 170 -2.72 6.43 -14.44
CA PRO A 170 -3.97 6.21 -13.72
C PRO A 170 -3.78 5.65 -12.30
N TYR A 171 -2.75 4.83 -12.07
CA TYR A 171 -2.48 4.25 -10.76
C TYR A 171 -2.15 5.28 -9.67
N ARG A 172 -1.86 6.54 -10.04
CA ARG A 172 -1.70 7.65 -9.07
C ARG A 172 -2.88 7.77 -8.12
N PHE A 173 -4.11 7.60 -8.63
CA PHE A 173 -5.33 7.71 -7.83
C PHE A 173 -5.44 6.61 -6.78
N VAL A 174 -5.05 5.38 -7.14
CA VAL A 174 -5.09 4.23 -6.23
C VAL A 174 -4.06 4.39 -5.11
N ILE A 175 -2.84 4.84 -5.46
CA ILE A 175 -1.79 5.10 -4.47
C ILE A 175 -2.17 6.28 -3.58
N GLU A 176 -2.73 7.35 -4.12
CA GLU A 176 -3.20 8.49 -3.34
C GLU A 176 -4.33 8.09 -2.37
N ALA A 177 -5.30 7.31 -2.83
CA ALA A 177 -6.38 6.77 -2.01
C ALA A 177 -5.84 5.94 -0.85
N MET A 178 -4.88 5.04 -1.12
CA MET A 178 -4.21 4.21 -0.11
C MET A 178 -3.53 5.07 0.95
N ARG A 179 -2.73 6.05 0.52
CA ARG A 179 -2.03 6.95 1.44
C ARG A 179 -2.99 7.77 2.30
N ASN A 180 -4.10 8.23 1.74
CA ASN A 180 -5.11 8.97 2.49
C ASN A 180 -5.76 8.11 3.57
N GLU A 181 -6.08 6.85 3.27
CA GLU A 181 -6.62 5.89 4.23
C GLU A 181 -5.59 5.48 5.29
N LEU A 182 -4.32 5.33 4.92
CA LEU A 182 -3.24 5.01 5.85
C LEU A 182 -2.97 6.17 6.81
N ARG A 183 -2.93 7.39 6.29
CA ARG A 183 -2.63 8.61 7.06
C ARG A 183 -3.64 8.85 8.18
N VAL A 184 -4.92 8.54 7.99
CA VAL A 184 -5.92 8.70 9.06
C VAL A 184 -5.73 7.68 10.19
N CYS A 185 -5.12 6.54 9.89
CA CYS A 185 -4.75 5.53 10.89
C CYS A 185 -3.49 5.90 11.68
N VAL A 186 -2.69 6.87 11.24
CA VAL A 186 -1.45 7.29 11.91
C VAL A 186 -1.64 8.68 12.52
N LYS A 187 -1.71 8.76 13.86
CA LYS A 187 -1.82 10.06 14.55
C LYS A 187 -0.55 10.86 14.31
N GLN A 188 -0.65 11.98 13.60
CA GLN A 188 0.41 12.99 13.61
C GLN A 188 0.50 13.50 15.05
N GLY A 189 1.66 13.30 15.70
CA GLY A 189 1.87 13.75 17.07
C GLY A 189 1.49 15.22 17.17
N GLU A 190 0.74 15.57 18.22
CA GLU A 190 0.38 16.94 18.53
C GLU A 190 1.59 17.85 18.30
N GLU A 191 1.46 18.81 17.39
CA GLU A 191 2.39 19.93 17.34
C GLU A 191 2.47 20.48 18.76
N LYS A 192 3.63 20.33 19.40
CA LYS A 192 3.88 20.94 20.70
C LYS A 192 3.63 22.42 20.53
N GLN A 193 2.45 22.89 20.96
CA GLN A 193 2.18 24.30 21.15
C GLN A 193 3.28 24.81 22.07
N HIS A 194 4.20 25.59 21.50
CA HIS A 194 5.10 26.41 22.28
C HIS A 194 4.21 27.35 23.09
N VAL A 195 4.04 27.03 24.37
CA VAL A 195 3.55 27.99 25.35
C VAL A 195 4.76 28.86 25.67
N GLU A 196 4.76 30.08 25.12
CA GLU A 196 5.61 31.19 25.58
C GLU A 196 5.23 31.63 27.01
#